data_AF-A0A958PAH5-F1
#
_entry.id   AF-A0A958PAH5-F1
#
_cell.length_a   1.000
_cell.length_b   1.000
_cell.length_c   1.000
_cell.angle_alpha   90.00
_cell.angle_beta   90.00
_cell.angle_gamma   90.00
#
_symmetry.space_group_name_H-M   'P 1'
#
loop_
_entity.id
_entity.type
_entity.pdbx_description
1 polymer ?
#
loop_
_entity_poly.entity_id
_entity_poly.type
_entity_poly.pdbx_seq_one_letter_code
_entity_poly.pdbx_strand_id
1 'polypeptide(L)'
;MQKVRFQKHLNKVFLNCGLKNAFGKTPGFIFDRSVDIDTRKLALRKNGLSFKQFEQSLDHLANNLQIYTDSISENREKGSIEVLYARKDLVTDFKMPEIHTLKKNTLLLGQGRSKWIQTDITATPHLLIAGQTGYGKSTLLRSLITTM
;
A
#
# COMPACT_ATOMS: atom_id res chain seq x y z
N MET A 1 16.45 12.09 4.26
CA MET A 1 15.92 12.52 5.59
C MET A 1 16.65 11.72 6.67
N GLN A 2 17.43 12.36 7.54
CA GLN A 2 18.27 11.67 8.53
C GLN A 2 17.41 10.75 9.43
N LYS A 3 17.72 9.45 9.45
CA LYS A 3 17.00 8.36 10.16
C LYS A 3 16.52 8.74 11.57
N VAL A 4 17.34 9.50 12.29
CA VAL A 4 17.07 9.99 13.66
C VAL A 4 15.87 10.94 13.74
N ARG A 5 15.69 11.84 12.77
CA ARG A 5 14.55 12.79 12.76
C ARG A 5 13.24 12.07 12.53
N PHE A 6 13.23 11.12 11.60
CA PHE A 6 12.05 10.30 11.32
C PHE A 6 11.66 9.45 12.53
N GLN A 7 12.61 8.78 13.17
CA GLN A 7 12.35 7.97 14.37
C GLN A 7 11.80 8.82 15.54
N LYS A 8 12.32 10.04 15.73
CA LYS A 8 11.79 10.97 16.75
C LYS A 8 10.35 11.40 16.44
N HIS A 9 10.05 11.72 15.19
CA HIS A 9 8.69 12.07 14.76
C HIS A 9 7.74 10.88 14.97
N LEU A 10 8.15 9.68 14.55
CA LEU A 10 7.37 8.45 14.68
C LEU A 10 7.06 8.12 16.15
N ASN A 11 8.02 8.29 17.05
CA ASN A 11 7.78 8.11 18.50
C ASN A 11 6.73 9.11 19.04
N LYS A 12 6.76 10.37 18.59
CA LYS A 12 5.72 11.35 18.97
C LYS A 12 4.35 10.91 18.46
N VAL A 13 4.29 10.43 17.23
CA VAL A 13 3.05 9.91 16.64
C VAL A 13 2.50 8.72 17.44
N PHE A 14 3.34 7.76 17.84
CA PHE A 14 2.91 6.65 18.67
C PHE A 14 2.31 7.10 20.00
N LEU A 15 2.92 8.10 20.65
CA LEU A 15 2.38 8.67 21.89
C LEU A 15 1.02 9.34 21.65
N ASN A 16 0.87 10.12 20.57
CA ASN A 16 -0.38 10.78 20.20
C ASN A 16 -1.50 9.77 19.90
N CYS A 17 -1.16 8.62 19.32
CA CYS A 17 -2.12 7.55 19.02
C CYS A 17 -2.42 6.65 20.22
N GLY A 18 -1.85 6.91 21.40
CA GLY A 18 -1.99 6.05 22.58
C GLY A 18 -1.29 4.69 22.44
N LEU A 19 -0.43 4.52 21.43
CA LEU A 19 0.22 3.26 21.10
C LEU A 19 1.45 3.07 22.00
N LYS A 20 1.17 2.72 23.26
CA LYS A 20 2.16 2.45 24.31
C LYS A 20 1.69 1.30 25.19
N ASN A 21 2.63 0.51 25.69
CA ASN A 21 2.32 -0.56 26.64
C ASN A 21 2.04 -0.01 28.05
N ALA A 22 1.68 -0.89 28.99
CA ALA A 22 1.41 -0.52 30.39
C ALA A 22 2.59 0.20 31.09
N PHE A 23 3.81 -0.04 30.64
CA PHE A 23 5.04 0.59 31.15
C PHE A 23 5.41 1.89 30.40
N GLY A 24 4.53 2.40 29.53
CA GLY A 24 4.75 3.61 28.75
C GLY A 24 5.74 3.47 27.58
N LYS A 25 6.18 2.25 27.24
CA LYS A 25 7.06 2.03 26.08
C LYS A 25 6.24 2.01 24.78
N THR A 26 6.73 2.73 23.78
CA THR A 26 6.17 2.77 22.42
C THR A 26 6.72 1.64 21.54
N PRO A 27 6.12 1.36 20.37
CA PRO A 27 6.70 0.47 19.37
C PRO A 27 8.14 0.87 19.00
N GLY A 28 8.96 -0.13 18.73
CA GLY A 28 10.36 0.09 18.35
C GLY A 28 10.51 0.17 16.83
N PHE A 29 11.06 1.27 16.32
CA PHE A 29 11.36 1.37 14.89
C PHE A 29 12.40 0.32 14.45
N ILE A 30 12.09 -0.45 13.38
CA ILE A 30 13.04 -1.38 12.75
C ILE A 30 13.57 -0.75 11.46
N PHE A 31 12.69 -0.54 10.48
CA PHE A 31 13.02 0.11 9.22
C PHE A 31 11.79 0.71 8.54
N ASP A 32 12.04 1.58 7.57
CA ASP A 32 11.05 2.07 6.61
C ASP A 32 11.71 2.11 5.22
N ARG A 33 11.20 1.30 4.28
CA ARG A 33 11.80 1.13 2.95
C ARG A 33 10.75 1.14 1.85
N SER A 34 11.13 1.64 0.67
CA SER A 34 10.29 1.51 -0.52
C SER A 34 10.20 0.05 -0.95
N VAL A 35 9.00 -0.40 -1.27
CA VAL A 35 8.73 -1.70 -1.92
C VAL A 35 8.66 -1.52 -3.43
N ASP A 36 8.01 -0.43 -3.86
CA ASP A 36 7.95 0.02 -5.24
C ASP A 36 8.03 1.56 -5.29
N ILE A 37 7.58 2.15 -6.39
CA ILE A 37 7.61 3.61 -6.62
C ILE A 37 6.68 4.36 -5.65
N ASP A 38 5.52 3.80 -5.31
CA ASP A 38 4.46 4.45 -4.55
C ASP A 38 4.26 3.86 -3.14
N THR A 39 4.66 2.60 -2.95
CA THR A 39 4.42 1.81 -1.74
C THR A 39 5.68 1.70 -0.89
N ARG A 40 5.49 1.84 0.42
CA ARG A 40 6.53 1.70 1.44
C ARG A 40 6.12 0.67 2.49
N LYS A 41 7.13 0.07 3.11
CA LYS A 41 6.96 -0.89 4.20
C LYS A 41 7.64 -0.35 5.45
N LEU A 42 6.84 -0.10 6.48
CA LEU A 42 7.28 0.25 7.83
C LEU A 42 7.24 -1.00 8.72
N ALA A 43 8.38 -1.36 9.30
CA ALA A 43 8.48 -2.47 10.24
C ALA A 43 8.73 -1.96 11.66
N LEU A 44 7.92 -2.43 12.61
CA LEU A 44 7.95 -2.02 14.03
C LEU A 44 8.02 -3.24 14.95
N ARG A 45 8.79 -3.13 16.04
CA ARG A 45 8.74 -4.08 17.16
C ARG A 45 7.52 -3.79 18.02
N LYS A 46 6.82 -4.86 18.43
CA LYS A 46 5.60 -4.76 19.25
C LYS A 46 5.84 -4.21 20.66
N ASN A 47 7.01 -4.47 21.26
CA ASN A 47 7.37 -4.02 22.61
C ASN A 47 6.28 -4.31 23.68
N GLY A 48 5.65 -5.49 23.61
CA GLY A 48 4.61 -5.92 24.55
C GLY A 48 3.18 -5.49 24.19
N LEU A 49 2.98 -4.82 23.05
CA LEU A 49 1.65 -4.58 22.48
C LEU A 49 1.16 -5.80 21.70
N SER A 50 -0.14 -6.06 21.74
CA SER A 50 -0.83 -7.05 20.92
C SER A 50 -1.08 -6.53 19.50
N PHE A 51 -1.23 -7.42 18.52
CA PHE A 51 -1.58 -7.05 17.16
C PHE A 51 -2.88 -6.23 17.08
N LYS A 52 -3.90 -6.63 17.87
CA LYS A 52 -5.19 -5.94 17.94
C LYS A 52 -5.06 -4.46 18.33
N GLN A 53 -4.12 -4.11 19.20
CA GLN A 53 -3.86 -2.70 19.57
C GLN A 53 -3.30 -1.89 18.39
N PHE A 54 -2.52 -2.53 17.51
CA PHE A 54 -2.07 -1.89 16.28
C PHE A 54 -3.21 -1.73 15.27
N GLU A 55 -4.06 -2.73 15.10
CA GLU A 55 -5.25 -2.62 14.23
C GLU A 55 -6.17 -1.48 14.67
N GLN A 56 -6.46 -1.39 15.98
CA GLN A 56 -7.33 -0.35 16.53
C GLN A 56 -6.74 1.07 16.43
N SER A 57 -5.41 1.20 16.38
CA SER A 57 -4.74 2.49 16.27
C SER A 57 -4.32 2.83 14.84
N LEU A 58 -4.62 1.94 13.87
CA LEU A 58 -4.11 2.05 12.50
C LEU A 58 -4.60 3.32 11.80
N ASP A 59 -5.88 3.66 11.96
CA ASP A 59 -6.47 4.87 11.38
C ASP A 59 -5.86 6.14 11.99
N HIS A 60 -5.67 6.16 13.31
CA HIS A 60 -5.02 7.27 13.99
C HIS A 60 -3.56 7.42 13.55
N LEU A 61 -2.84 6.30 13.42
CA LEU A 61 -1.46 6.26 12.93
C LEU A 61 -1.38 6.79 11.49
N ALA A 62 -2.26 6.32 10.61
CA ALA A 62 -2.35 6.72 9.22
C ALA A 62 -2.60 8.23 9.08
N ASN A 63 -3.56 8.75 9.84
CA ASN A 63 -3.90 10.18 9.86
C ASN A 63 -2.74 11.04 10.39
N ASN A 64 -2.08 10.64 11.48
CA ASN A 64 -0.96 11.40 12.05
C ASN A 64 0.28 11.38 11.14
N LEU A 65 0.50 10.30 10.39
CA LEU A 65 1.59 10.18 9.42
C LEU A 65 1.23 10.74 8.04
N GLN A 66 -0.04 11.09 7.80
CA GLN A 66 -0.57 11.51 6.49
C GLN A 66 -0.29 10.45 5.41
N ILE A 67 -0.67 9.21 5.70
CA ILE A 67 -0.46 8.04 4.82
C ILE A 67 -1.76 7.27 4.62
N TYR A 68 -1.80 6.49 3.54
CA TYR A 68 -2.85 5.52 3.23
C TYR A 68 -2.30 4.12 3.50
N THR A 69 -2.94 3.37 4.39
CA THR A 69 -2.50 2.01 4.74
C THR A 69 -3.13 1.00 3.79
N ASP A 70 -2.30 0.18 3.15
CA ASP A 70 -2.74 -0.93 2.31
C ASP A 70 -3.05 -2.18 3.14
N SER A 71 -2.16 -2.50 4.08
CA SER A 71 -2.31 -3.65 4.96
C SER A 71 -1.40 -3.55 6.17
N ILE A 72 -1.78 -4.28 7.21
CA ILE A 72 -0.96 -4.54 8.38
C ILE A 72 -0.85 -6.05 8.58
N SER A 73 0.35 -6.54 8.90
CA SER A 73 0.59 -7.96 9.16
C SER A 73 1.49 -8.17 10.37
N GLU A 74 1.31 -9.30 11.04
CA GLU A 74 2.09 -9.70 12.20
C GLU A 74 3.14 -10.75 11.83
N ASN A 75 4.39 -10.52 12.22
CA ASN A 75 5.40 -11.56 12.29
C ASN A 75 5.57 -12.01 13.74
N ARG A 76 4.91 -13.13 14.09
CA ARG A 76 4.89 -13.66 15.46
C ARG A 76 6.26 -14.12 15.92
N GLU A 77 7.00 -14.82 15.07
CA GLU A 77 8.35 -15.32 15.36
C GLU A 77 9.34 -14.20 15.70
N LYS A 78 9.25 -13.07 14.99
CA LYS A 78 10.14 -11.92 15.18
C LYS A 78 9.59 -10.87 16.15
N GLY A 79 8.37 -11.05 16.66
CA GLY A 79 7.72 -10.10 17.55
C GLY A 79 7.51 -8.71 16.93
N SER A 80 7.29 -8.66 15.62
CA SER A 80 7.18 -7.41 14.85
C SER A 80 5.87 -7.33 14.07
N ILE A 81 5.53 -6.11 13.66
CA ILE A 81 4.47 -5.83 12.70
C ILE A 81 5.07 -5.17 11.46
N GLU A 82 4.41 -5.38 10.32
CA GLU A 82 4.71 -4.72 9.07
C GLU A 82 3.47 -3.96 8.61
N VAL A 83 3.64 -2.67 8.30
CA VAL A 83 2.61 -1.81 7.72
C VAL A 83 3.03 -1.49 6.30
N LEU A 84 2.22 -1.89 5.33
CA LEU A 84 2.33 -1.44 3.94
C LEU A 84 1.48 -0.18 3.77
N TYR A 85 2.09 0.87 3.26
CA TYR A 85 1.44 2.16 3.12
C TYR A 85 1.95 2.95 1.92
N ALA A 86 1.16 3.92 1.50
CA ALA A 86 1.49 4.89 0.46
C ALA A 86 1.20 6.33 0.91
N ARG A 87 1.70 7.32 0.15
CA ARG A 87 1.49 8.76 0.44
C ARG A 87 0.36 9.41 -0.36
N LYS A 88 -0.18 8.69 -1.33
CA LYS A 88 -1.31 9.10 -2.16
C LYS A 88 -2.30 7.98 -2.15
N ASP A 89 -3.60 8.27 -2.18
CA ASP A 89 -4.62 7.23 -2.23
C ASP A 89 -4.63 6.48 -3.56
N LEU A 90 -5.22 5.29 -3.58
CA LEU A 90 -5.46 4.54 -4.80
C LEU A 90 -6.83 4.99 -5.34
N VAL A 91 -6.87 5.29 -6.64
CA VAL A 91 -8.12 5.68 -7.28
C VAL A 91 -9.09 4.49 -7.27
N THR A 92 -10.26 4.68 -6.67
CA THR A 92 -11.29 3.64 -6.56
C THR A 92 -12.23 3.60 -7.76
N ASP A 93 -12.43 4.74 -8.43
CA ASP A 93 -13.19 4.84 -9.68
C ASP A 93 -12.27 5.25 -10.83
N PHE A 94 -11.85 4.25 -11.60
CA PHE A 94 -11.01 4.47 -12.78
C PHE A 94 -11.86 4.55 -14.04
N LYS A 95 -11.94 5.74 -14.63
CA LYS A 95 -12.54 5.92 -15.96
C LYS A 95 -11.49 5.64 -17.02
N MET A 96 -11.85 4.73 -17.93
CA MET A 96 -10.97 4.41 -19.05
C MET A 96 -10.73 5.68 -19.88
N PRO A 97 -9.47 6.01 -20.19
CA PRO A 97 -9.16 7.11 -21.08
C PRO A 97 -9.67 6.81 -22.49
N GLU A 98 -9.87 7.86 -23.26
CA GLU A 98 -10.17 7.79 -24.67
C GLU A 98 -9.15 6.90 -25.42
N ILE A 99 -9.63 5.92 -26.19
CA ILE A 99 -8.78 4.90 -26.82
C ILE A 99 -7.69 5.53 -27.71
N HIS A 100 -8.02 6.62 -28.39
CA HIS A 100 -7.10 7.34 -29.27
C HIS A 100 -5.89 7.95 -28.56
N THR A 101 -5.93 8.06 -27.22
CA THR A 101 -4.80 8.54 -26.41
C THR A 101 -3.79 7.43 -26.08
N LEU A 102 -4.17 6.17 -26.29
CA LEU A 102 -3.31 5.02 -26.05
C LEU A 102 -2.42 4.75 -27.26
N LYS A 103 -1.18 4.34 -27.01
CA LYS A 103 -0.28 3.90 -28.08
C LYS A 103 -0.80 2.58 -28.66
N LYS A 104 -0.60 2.38 -29.95
CA LYS A 104 -0.90 1.10 -30.62
C LYS A 104 -0.27 -0.07 -29.85
N ASN A 105 -0.97 -1.21 -29.80
CA ASN A 105 -0.53 -2.43 -29.10
C ASN A 105 -0.42 -2.30 -27.56
N THR A 106 -0.87 -1.20 -26.97
CA THR A 106 -0.84 -1.01 -25.51
C THR A 106 -2.10 -1.55 -24.87
N LEU A 107 -1.91 -2.47 -23.94
CA LEU A 107 -2.94 -3.00 -23.06
C LEU A 107 -2.95 -2.21 -21.76
N LEU A 108 -4.03 -1.47 -21.52
CA LEU A 108 -4.25 -0.73 -20.28
C LEU A 108 -4.82 -1.66 -19.21
N LEU A 109 -4.07 -1.91 -18.15
CA LEU A 109 -4.46 -2.80 -17.05
C LEU A 109 -5.18 -2.05 -15.91
N GLY A 110 -4.91 -0.75 -15.78
CA GLY A 110 -5.55 0.11 -14.78
C GLY A 110 -4.67 1.28 -14.37
N GLN A 111 -4.93 1.82 -13.18
CA GLN A 111 -4.21 2.96 -12.63
C GLN A 111 -3.57 2.59 -11.28
N GLY A 112 -2.25 2.72 -11.20
CA GLY A 112 -1.53 2.78 -9.93
C GLY A 112 -1.64 4.17 -9.31
N ARG A 113 -1.07 4.36 -8.11
CA ARG A 113 -1.19 5.62 -7.36
C ARG A 113 -0.58 6.82 -8.08
N SER A 114 0.49 6.62 -8.86
CA SER A 114 1.14 7.70 -9.61
C SER A 114 1.03 7.59 -11.14
N LYS A 115 0.83 6.40 -11.70
CA LYS A 115 0.88 6.16 -13.15
C LYS A 115 -0.10 5.08 -13.59
N TRP A 116 -0.47 5.11 -14.88
CA TRP A 116 -1.16 4.00 -15.50
C TRP A 116 -0.29 2.75 -15.52
N ILE A 117 -0.91 1.61 -15.27
CA ILE A 117 -0.32 0.30 -15.43
C ILE A 117 -0.72 -0.19 -16.80
N GLN A 118 0.28 -0.37 -17.67
CA GLN A 118 0.08 -0.77 -19.05
C GLN A 118 1.21 -1.71 -19.50
N THR A 119 0.91 -2.57 -20.47
CA THR A 119 1.89 -3.46 -21.11
C THR A 119 1.74 -3.41 -22.62
N ASP A 120 2.81 -3.71 -23.34
CA ASP A 120 2.75 -3.93 -24.79
C ASP A 120 2.42 -5.40 -25.06
N ILE A 121 1.39 -5.68 -25.89
CA ILE A 121 1.02 -7.06 -26.25
C ILE A 121 2.08 -7.73 -27.13
N THR A 122 2.90 -6.98 -27.85
CA THR A 122 3.99 -7.54 -28.65
C THR A 122 5.12 -8.09 -27.77
N ALA A 123 5.35 -7.46 -26.61
CA ALA A 123 6.30 -7.92 -25.62
C ALA A 123 5.70 -9.00 -24.68
N THR A 124 4.41 -8.90 -24.38
CA THR A 124 3.68 -9.81 -23.48
C THR A 124 2.45 -10.38 -24.20
N PRO A 125 2.61 -11.38 -25.08
CA PRO A 125 1.55 -11.86 -25.96
C PRO A 125 0.48 -12.71 -25.27
N HIS A 126 0.77 -13.22 -24.07
CA HIS A 126 -0.14 -14.08 -23.31
C HIS A 126 -0.31 -13.53 -21.89
N LEU A 127 -1.57 -13.43 -21.46
CA LEU A 127 -1.97 -12.92 -20.14
C LEU A 127 -2.87 -13.93 -19.45
N LEU A 128 -2.58 -14.22 -18.18
CA LEU A 128 -3.46 -14.98 -17.30
C LEU A 128 -4.27 -14.01 -16.44
N ILE A 129 -5.60 -14.04 -16.56
CA ILE A 129 -6.51 -13.21 -15.76
C ILE A 129 -7.32 -14.13 -14.83
N ALA A 130 -7.12 -14.00 -13.52
CA ALA A 130 -7.77 -14.82 -12.50
C ALA A 130 -8.36 -13.95 -11.38
N GLY A 131 -9.34 -14.49 -10.64
CA GLY A 131 -10.08 -13.78 -9.60
C GLY A 131 -11.50 -14.33 -9.39
N GLN A 132 -12.17 -13.95 -8.31
CA GLN A 132 -13.52 -14.42 -7.99
C GLN A 132 -14.61 -13.72 -8.81
N THR A 133 -15.82 -14.28 -8.86
CA THR A 133 -16.97 -13.67 -9.55
C THR A 133 -17.32 -12.32 -8.92
N GLY A 134 -17.63 -11.32 -9.74
CA GLY A 134 -17.90 -9.95 -9.28
C GLY A 134 -16.67 -9.04 -9.15
N TYR A 135 -15.44 -9.59 -9.20
CA TYR A 135 -14.20 -8.80 -9.05
C TYR A 135 -13.68 -8.19 -10.36
N GLY A 136 -14.55 -7.94 -11.35
CA GLY A 136 -14.19 -7.15 -12.53
C GLY A 136 -13.38 -7.85 -13.64
N LYS A 137 -13.10 -9.16 -13.57
CA LYS A 137 -12.36 -9.89 -14.62
C LYS A 137 -12.92 -9.69 -16.03
N SER A 138 -14.23 -9.87 -16.21
CA SER A 138 -14.90 -9.68 -17.50
C SER A 138 -14.92 -8.22 -17.94
N THR A 139 -14.81 -7.28 -17.00
CA THR A 139 -14.69 -5.85 -17.29
C THR A 139 -13.27 -5.52 -17.78
N LEU A 140 -12.24 -6.06 -17.13
CA LEU A 140 -10.86 -5.95 -17.59
C LEU A 140 -10.68 -6.57 -18.98
N LEU A 141 -11.21 -7.77 -19.22
CA LEU A 141 -11.09 -8.39 -20.54
C LEU A 141 -11.78 -7.57 -21.64
N ARG A 142 -12.94 -6.96 -21.33
CA ARG A 142 -13.60 -6.02 -22.25
C ARG A 142 -12.75 -4.77 -22.50
N SER A 143 -12.16 -4.16 -21.48
CA SER A 143 -11.28 -3.00 -21.68
C SER A 143 -10.08 -3.35 -22.54
N LEU A 144 -9.46 -4.52 -22.34
CA LEU A 144 -8.34 -4.98 -23.16
C LEU A 144 -8.71 -5.07 -24.64
N ILE A 145 -9.84 -5.72 -24.96
CA ILE A 145 -10.34 -5.83 -26.34
C ILE A 145 -10.61 -4.44 -26.95
N THR A 146 -11.14 -3.51 -26.15
CA THR A 146 -11.42 -2.14 -26.60
C THR A 146 -10.15 -1.30 -26.83
N THR A 147 -9.04 -1.62 -26.17
CA THR A 147 -7.76 -0.89 -26.34
C THR A 147 -6.87 -1.40 -27.48
N MET A 148 -7.22 -2.52 -28.12
CA MET A 148 -6.45 -3.14 -29.20
C MET A 148 -6.70 -2.52 -30.58
#